data_AF-A0A9E3B7L3-F1
#
_entry.id   AF-A0A9E3B7L3-F1
#
_cell.length_a   1.000
_cell.length_b   1.000
_cell.length_c   1.000
_cell.angle_alpha   90.00
_cell.angle_beta   90.00
_cell.angle_gamma   90.00
#
_symmetry.space_group_name_H-M   'P 1'
#
loop_
_entity.id
_entity.type
_entity.pdbx_description
1 polymer ?
#
loop_
_entity_poly.entity_id
_entity_poly.type
_entity_poly.pdbx_seq_one_letter_code
_entity_poly.pdbx_strand_id
1 'polypeptide(L)'
;NVMEEVLARGMLEVLPLTHIRGRSLHDSFVIVDEAQSLERNVLLTVLSRLGAGSRVVLTHDVAQRDNLRVGRHDGVAAVIEKLKGHPLFAHITLLRSERSPIAALVTDMLEEISRGPLP
;
A
#
# COMPACT_ATOMS: atom_id res chain seq x y z
N ASN A 1 -0.93 -18.70 -19.75
CA ASN A 1 -1.09 -17.27 -19.41
C ASN A 1 0.22 -16.75 -18.81
N VAL A 2 0.71 -15.55 -19.13
CA VAL A 2 2.02 -15.07 -18.58
C VAL A 2 2.03 -15.11 -17.05
N MET A 3 0.88 -14.80 -16.43
CA MET A 3 0.74 -14.86 -14.97
C MET A 3 0.96 -16.27 -14.40
N GLU A 4 0.40 -17.30 -15.06
CA GLU A 4 0.57 -18.70 -14.63
C GLU A 4 2.01 -19.17 -14.75
N GLU A 5 2.73 -18.72 -15.78
CA GLU A 5 4.13 -19.05 -15.99
C GLU A 5 5.05 -18.38 -14.96
N VAL A 6 4.76 -17.12 -14.61
CA VAL A 6 5.48 -16.37 -13.56
C VAL A 6 5.26 -17.01 -12.19
N LEU A 7 4.02 -17.40 -11.88
CA LEU A 7 3.68 -18.12 -10.64
C LEU A 7 4.33 -19.50 -10.59
N ALA A 8 4.26 -20.28 -11.67
CA ALA A 8 4.83 -21.63 -11.74
C ALA A 8 6.36 -21.65 -11.60
N ARG A 9 7.03 -20.58 -12.04
CA ARG A 9 8.48 -20.39 -11.88
C ARG A 9 8.87 -19.83 -10.50
N GLY A 10 7.90 -19.58 -9.62
CA GLY A 10 8.14 -19.00 -8.30
C GLY A 10 8.69 -17.56 -8.35
N MET A 11 8.50 -16.86 -9.47
CA MET A 11 8.98 -15.48 -9.65
C MET A 11 8.06 -14.45 -8.98
N LEU A 12 6.82 -14.85 -8.67
CA LEU A 12 5.85 -14.04 -7.93
C LEU A 12 5.29 -14.88 -6.78
N GLU A 13 5.40 -14.35 -5.57
CA GLU A 13 4.92 -14.99 -4.34
C GLU A 13 3.97 -14.03 -3.62
N VAL A 14 2.81 -14.52 -3.22
CA VAL A 14 1.85 -13.76 -2.41
C VAL A 14 1.86 -14.35 -1.01
N LEU A 15 2.35 -13.58 -0.04
CA LEU A 15 2.48 -14.01 1.34
C LEU A 15 1.80 -13.02 2.30
N PRO A 16 1.18 -13.50 3.38
CA PRO A 16 0.74 -12.61 4.45
C PRO A 16 1.96 -12.06 5.20
N LEU A 17 1.85 -10.83 5.71
CA LEU A 17 2.97 -10.12 6.37
C LEU A 17 3.57 -10.89 7.57
N THR A 18 2.80 -11.76 8.21
CA THR A 18 3.27 -12.62 9.31
C THR A 18 4.44 -13.52 8.91
N HIS A 19 4.51 -13.91 7.63
CA HIS A 19 5.57 -14.80 7.11
C HIS A 19 6.89 -14.07 6.86
N ILE A 20 6.91 -12.73 6.89
CA ILE A 20 8.12 -11.93 6.69
C ILE A 20 8.94 -11.85 7.98
N ARG A 21 8.32 -12.04 9.15
CA ARG A 21 8.99 -11.96 10.45
C ARG A 21 10.10 -13.00 10.55
N GLY A 22 11.34 -12.55 10.79
CA GLY A 22 12.50 -13.42 10.91
C GLY A 22 13.14 -13.87 9.59
N ARG A 23 12.63 -13.42 8.44
CA ARG A 23 13.24 -13.66 7.12
C ARG A 23 14.00 -12.44 6.64
N SER A 24 15.15 -12.60 5.99
CA SER A 24 15.80 -11.51 5.26
C SER A 24 15.50 -11.65 3.77
N LEU A 25 15.02 -10.57 3.15
CA LEU A 25 14.64 -10.51 1.74
C LEU A 25 15.76 -9.85 0.94
N HIS A 26 16.58 -10.64 0.25
CA HIS A 26 17.66 -10.19 -0.61
C HIS A 26 17.26 -10.32 -2.08
N ASP A 27 17.82 -9.45 -2.93
CA ASP A 27 17.60 -9.47 -4.39
C ASP A 27 16.11 -9.56 -4.80
N SER A 28 15.26 -8.84 -4.06
CA SER A 28 13.79 -8.96 -4.16
C SER A 28 13.11 -7.62 -4.41
N PHE A 29 11.99 -7.67 -5.15
CA PHE A 29 11.10 -6.52 -5.31
C PHE A 29 9.81 -6.80 -4.55
N VAL A 30 9.60 -6.05 -3.46
CA VAL A 30 8.48 -6.26 -2.53
C VAL A 30 7.42 -5.19 -2.74
N ILE A 31 6.16 -5.58 -2.87
CA ILE A 31 5.02 -4.65 -2.88
C ILE A 31 4.18 -4.95 -1.65
N VAL A 32 3.91 -3.92 -0.86
CA VAL A 32 2.95 -3.97 0.25
C VAL A 32 1.79 -3.08 -0.14
N ASP A 33 0.65 -3.70 -0.38
CA ASP A 33 -0.57 -2.99 -0.77
C ASP A 33 -1.35 -2.52 0.46
N GLU A 34 -2.15 -1.47 0.31
CA GLU A 34 -3.05 -0.93 1.35
C GLU A 34 -2.35 -0.64 2.70
N ALA A 35 -1.16 -0.07 2.64
CA ALA A 35 -0.31 0.13 3.81
C ALA A 35 -0.94 1.06 4.86
N GLN A 36 -1.95 1.87 4.51
CA GLN A 36 -2.71 2.69 5.46
C GLN A 36 -3.42 1.88 6.55
N SER A 37 -3.66 0.58 6.30
CA SER A 37 -4.23 -0.34 7.28
C SER A 37 -3.20 -0.81 8.34
N LEU A 38 -1.91 -0.54 8.14
CA LEU A 38 -0.83 -1.09 8.94
C LEU A 38 -0.34 -0.13 10.03
N GLU A 39 -0.15 -0.67 11.23
CA GLU A 39 0.51 0.05 12.31
C GLU A 39 2.00 0.27 12.04
N ARG A 40 2.55 1.33 12.63
CA ARG A 40 3.98 1.68 12.51
C ARG A 40 4.93 0.50 12.81
N ASN A 41 4.63 -0.29 13.84
CA ASN A 41 5.49 -1.40 14.26
C ASN A 41 5.48 -2.55 13.24
N VAL A 42 4.35 -2.75 12.55
CA VAL A 42 4.25 -3.74 11.46
C VAL A 42 5.06 -3.28 10.26
N LEU A 43 4.91 -2.01 9.85
CA LEU A 43 5.72 -1.42 8.79
C LEU A 43 7.21 -1.51 9.10
N LEU A 44 7.63 -1.19 10.33
CA LEU A 44 9.03 -1.33 10.75
C LEU A 44 9.50 -2.79 10.65
N THR A 45 8.67 -3.74 11.06
CA THR A 45 9.00 -5.18 10.96
C THR A 45 9.29 -5.55 9.52
N VAL A 46 8.40 -5.20 8.58
CA VAL A 46 8.55 -5.49 7.15
C VAL A 46 9.79 -4.78 6.58
N LEU A 47 9.88 -3.46 6.72
CA LEU A 47 10.97 -2.66 6.14
C LEU A 47 12.35 -3.09 6.66
N SER A 48 12.45 -3.53 7.92
CA SER A 48 13.71 -4.01 8.50
C SER A 48 14.20 -5.35 7.93
N ARG A 49 13.40 -6.04 7.11
CA ARG A 49 13.78 -7.31 6.47
C ARG A 49 14.38 -7.13 5.08
N LEU A 50 14.31 -5.92 4.52
CA LEU A 50 14.83 -5.62 3.19
C LEU A 50 16.36 -5.62 3.25
N GLY A 51 16.97 -6.59 2.59
CA GLY A 51 18.40 -6.78 2.50
C GLY A 51 19.01 -6.17 1.24
N ALA A 52 20.29 -6.47 1.00
CA ALA A 52 21.01 -6.05 -0.20
C ALA A 52 20.27 -6.45 -1.49
N GLY A 53 20.34 -5.57 -2.51
CA GLY A 53 19.72 -5.79 -3.81
C GLY A 53 18.20 -5.60 -3.84
N SER A 54 17.55 -5.43 -2.69
CA SER A 54 16.09 -5.37 -2.60
C SER A 54 15.52 -3.96 -2.71
N ARG A 55 14.26 -3.88 -3.16
CA ARG A 55 13.45 -2.67 -3.20
C ARG A 55 12.07 -2.96 -2.66
N VAL A 56 11.45 -1.96 -2.04
CA VAL A 56 10.08 -2.06 -1.53
C VAL A 56 9.24 -0.90 -2.02
N VAL A 57 8.01 -1.18 -2.40
CA VAL A 57 6.96 -0.20 -2.70
C VAL A 57 5.83 -0.40 -1.70
N LEU A 58 5.48 0.68 -0.99
CA LEU A 58 4.29 0.74 -0.17
C LEU A 58 3.25 1.56 -0.92
N THR A 59 2.09 0.99 -1.21
CA THR A 59 0.93 1.76 -1.69
C THR A 59 0.08 2.17 -0.50
N HIS A 60 -0.56 3.34 -0.59
CA HIS A 60 -1.57 3.75 0.38
C HIS A 60 -2.54 4.77 -0.22
N ASP A 61 -3.76 4.80 0.30
CA ASP A 61 -4.76 5.82 -0.02
C ASP A 61 -4.98 6.75 1.16
N VAL A 62 -4.76 8.05 0.95
CA VAL A 62 -4.96 9.08 1.97
C VAL A 62 -6.44 9.27 2.31
N ALA A 63 -7.35 9.15 1.34
CA ALA A 63 -8.77 9.39 1.57
C ALA A 63 -9.43 8.30 2.41
N GLN A 64 -8.98 7.04 2.26
CA GLN A 64 -9.46 5.94 3.10
C GLN A 64 -9.05 6.08 4.57
N ARG A 65 -7.98 6.83 4.84
CA ARG A 65 -7.51 7.07 6.22
C ARG A 65 -8.48 7.90 7.04
N ASP A 66 -9.17 8.86 6.43
CA ASP A 66 -10.10 9.74 7.14
C ASP A 66 -11.33 8.96 7.66
N ASN A 67 -11.69 7.86 6.99
CA ASN A 67 -12.80 6.98 7.38
C ASN A 67 -12.40 5.94 8.43
N LEU A 68 -11.13 5.55 8.46
CA LEU A 68 -10.60 4.66 9.46
C LEU A 68 -10.39 5.48 10.74
N ARG A 69 -11.10 5.18 11.83
CA ARG A 69 -10.90 5.79 13.18
C ARG A 69 -9.53 5.41 13.79
N VAL A 70 -8.46 5.52 13.01
CA VAL A 70 -7.10 5.22 13.41
C VAL A 70 -6.64 6.44 14.19
N GLY A 71 -6.51 6.26 15.51
CA GLY A 71 -6.01 7.30 16.39
C GLY A 71 -4.62 7.80 16.00
N ARG A 72 -4.10 8.72 16.81
CA ARG A 72 -2.84 9.50 16.72
C ARG A 72 -1.53 8.80 16.26
N HIS A 73 -1.53 7.53 15.88
CA HIS A 73 -0.37 6.71 15.51
C HIS A 73 -0.53 6.15 14.09
N ASP A 74 -0.63 7.04 13.12
CA ASP A 74 -0.59 6.67 11.72
C ASP A 74 0.79 6.12 11.33
N GLY A 75 0.81 4.85 10.90
CA GLY A 75 2.02 4.14 10.52
C GLY A 75 2.69 4.73 9.28
N VAL A 76 1.93 4.97 8.21
CA VAL A 76 2.48 5.35 6.91
C VAL A 76 2.93 6.81 6.89
N ALA A 77 2.14 7.77 7.41
CA ALA A 77 2.64 9.15 7.45
C ALA A 77 3.86 9.29 8.37
N ALA A 78 3.91 8.54 9.48
CA ALA A 78 5.11 8.56 10.33
C ALA A 78 6.35 8.06 9.58
N VAL A 79 6.21 7.10 8.65
CA VAL A 79 7.31 6.64 7.79
C VAL A 79 7.68 7.72 6.77
N ILE A 80 6.68 8.29 6.07
CA ILE A 80 6.90 9.34 5.07
C ILE A 80 7.64 10.54 5.67
N GLU A 81 7.15 11.07 6.80
CA GLU A 81 7.74 12.23 7.45
C GLU A 81 9.17 11.96 7.95
N LYS A 82 9.44 10.75 8.45
CA LYS A 82 10.78 10.40 8.97
C LYS A 82 11.80 10.14 7.87
N LEU A 83 11.38 9.65 6.71
CA LEU A 83 12.27 9.28 5.62
C LEU A 83 12.38 10.37 4.53
N LYS A 84 11.57 11.42 4.61
CA LYS A 84 11.59 12.53 3.66
C LYS A 84 13.00 13.14 3.55
N GLY A 85 13.47 13.27 2.31
CA GLY A 85 14.81 13.80 2.00
C GLY A 85 15.95 12.78 2.08
N HIS A 86 15.69 11.54 2.49
CA HIS A 86 16.69 10.49 2.47
C HIS A 86 16.93 9.99 1.03
N PRO A 87 18.18 9.77 0.59
CA PRO A 87 18.49 9.37 -0.80
C PRO A 87 17.92 8.01 -1.21
N LEU A 88 17.56 7.16 -0.24
CA LEU A 88 16.92 5.85 -0.47
C LEU A 88 15.39 5.89 -0.39
N PHE A 89 14.79 7.07 -0.24
CA PHE A 89 13.34 7.22 -0.08
C PHE A 89 12.76 8.15 -1.13
N ALA A 90 11.65 7.72 -1.71
CA ALA A 90 10.82 8.54 -2.57
C ALA A 90 9.36 8.36 -2.16
N HIS A 91 8.60 9.46 -2.19
CA HIS A 91 7.16 9.43 -2.04
C HIS A 91 6.53 10.06 -3.28
N ILE A 92 5.66 9.32 -3.94
CA ILE A 92 4.99 9.73 -5.17
C ILE A 92 3.49 9.75 -4.90
N THR A 93 2.86 10.87 -5.20
CA THR A 93 1.40 11.01 -5.15
C THR A 93 0.84 10.82 -6.55
N LEU A 94 -0.02 9.82 -6.72
CA LEU A 94 -0.77 9.63 -7.96
C LEU A 94 -1.97 10.59 -7.96
N LEU A 95 -1.99 11.51 -8.92
CA LEU A 95 -3.04 12.54 -9.02
C LEU A 95 -4.27 12.08 -9.81
N ARG A 96 -4.15 10.99 -10.58
CA ARG A 96 -5.21 10.44 -11.41
C ARG A 96 -5.43 8.98 -11.05
N SER A 97 -6.68 8.64 -10.77
CA SER A 97 -7.12 7.25 -10.63
C SER A 97 -7.65 6.77 -11.98
N GLU A 98 -7.19 5.60 -12.43
CA GLU A 98 -7.80 4.89 -13.56
C GLU A 98 -8.75 3.85 -12.99
N ARG A 99 -10.03 3.94 -13.34
CA ARG A 99 -11.08 3.03 -12.88
C ARG A 99 -11.78 2.42 -14.08
N SER A 100 -12.26 1.19 -13.94
CA SER A 100 -13.09 0.59 -14.98
C SER A 100 -14.40 1.38 -15.16
N PRO A 101 -15.04 1.34 -16.34
CA PRO A 101 -16.33 1.99 -16.55
C PRO A 101 -17.39 1.57 -15.51
N ILE A 102 -17.34 0.32 -15.04
CA ILE A 102 -18.23 -0.19 -14.01
C ILE A 102 -17.97 0.50 -12.67
N ALA A 103 -16.70 0.61 -12.26
CA ALA A 103 -16.35 1.26 -10.99
C ALA A 103 -16.72 2.75 -11.00
N ALA A 104 -16.51 3.45 -12.13
CA ALA A 104 -16.96 4.82 -12.29
C ALA A 104 -18.49 4.94 -12.17
N LEU A 105 -19.24 4.10 -12.90
CA LEU A 105 -20.70 4.07 -12.83
C LEU A 105 -21.23 3.86 -11.41
N VAL A 106 -20.66 2.91 -10.67
CA VAL A 106 -21.09 2.61 -9.29
C VAL A 106 -20.80 3.78 -8.36
N THR A 107 -19.63 4.41 -8.47
CA THR A 107 -19.28 5.61 -7.70
C THR A 107 -20.30 6.72 -7.96
N ASP A 108 -20.57 7.03 -9.24
CA ASP A 108 -21.51 8.10 -9.60
C ASP A 108 -22.92 7.84 -9.05
N MET A 109 -23.43 6.62 -9.20
CA MET A 109 -24.79 6.27 -8.77
C MET A 109 -24.95 6.20 -7.24
N LEU A 110 -23.94 5.75 -6.49
CA LEU A 110 -24.06 5.54 -5.04
C LEU A 110 -23.61 6.75 -4.22
N GLU A 111 -22.69 7.57 -4.72
CA GLU A 111 -22.29 8.80 -4.03
C GLU A 111 -23.35 9.91 -4.16
N GLU A 112 -24.13 9.94 -5.25
CA GLU A 112 -25.30 10.83 -5.39
C GLU A 112 -26.39 10.55 -4.35
N ILE A 113 -26.62 9.28 -4.01
CA ILE A 113 -27.61 8.88 -2.98
C ILE A 113 -27.21 9.36 -1.57
N SER A 114 -25.90 9.61 -1.34
CA SER A 114 -25.38 10.06 -0.05
C SER A 114 -25.51 11.58 0.16
N ARG A 115 -25.79 12.35 -0.91
CA ARG A 115 -26.18 13.76 -0.80
C ARG A 115 -27.70 13.84 -0.81
N GLY A 116 -28.31 13.69 0.37
CA GLY A 116 -29.73 14.04 0.56
C GLY A 116 -30.01 15.46 0.04
N PRO A 117 -31.27 15.77 -0.33
CA PRO A 117 -31.59 17.07 -0.91
C PRO A 117 -31.11 18.19 0.03
N LEU A 118 -30.38 19.15 -0.53
CA LEU A 118 -29.97 20.37 0.18
C LEU A 118 -31.21 21.04 0.80
N PRO A 119 -31.13 21.56 2.04
CA PRO A 119 -32.22 22.32 2.65
C PRO A 119 -32.56 23.61 1.89
#